data_AF-Q9AVA4-F1
#
_entry.id   AF-Q9AVA4-F1
#
_cell.length_a   1.000
_cell.length_b   1.000
_cell.length_c   1.000
_cell.angle_alpha   90.00
_cell.angle_beta   90.00
_cell.angle_gamma   90.00
#
_symmetry.space_group_name_H-M   'P 1'
#
loop_
_entity.id
_entity.type
_entity.pdbx_description
1 polymer ?
#
loop_
_entity_poly.entity_id
_entity_poly.type
_entity_poly.pdbx_seq_one_letter_code
_entity_poly.pdbx_strand_id
1 'polypeptide(L)' 'MAKLLNIVHFMILFISVFFIERNICINVECETDEFCQETFPNINKSHIVKCIDNLCQFLGKKEVGVNT' A
#
# COMPACT_ATOMS: atom_id res chain seq x y z
N MET A 1 -5.82 -6.65 -36.25
CA MET A 1 -6.58 -7.08 -35.05
C MET A 1 -5.68 -7.68 -33.96
N ALA A 2 -4.68 -8.50 -34.28
CA ALA A 2 -3.78 -9.13 -33.29
C ALA A 2 -2.92 -8.15 -32.45
N LYS A 3 -2.46 -7.04 -33.04
CA LYS A 3 -1.62 -6.05 -32.32
C LYS A 3 -2.36 -5.35 -31.16
N LEU A 4 -3.65 -5.09 -31.34
CA LEU A 4 -4.46 -4.42 -30.32
C LEU A 4 -4.71 -5.36 -29.14
N LEU A 5 -4.92 -6.65 -29.42
CA LEU A 5 -5.12 -7.69 -28.40
C LEU A 5 -3.88 -7.84 -27.49
N ASN A 6 -2.66 -7.80 -28.07
CA ASN A 6 -1.42 -7.85 -27.28
C ASN A 6 -1.24 -6.65 -26.36
N ILE A 7 -1.65 -5.45 -26.79
CA ILE A 7 -1.56 -4.24 -25.96
C ILE A 7 -2.52 -4.32 -24.78
N VAL A 8 -3.77 -4.73 -25.03
CA VAL A 8 -4.77 -4.91 -23.97
C VAL A 8 -4.31 -5.98 -22.97
N HIS A 9 -3.75 -7.08 -23.45
CA HIS A 9 -3.25 -8.15 -22.60
C HIS A 9 -2.06 -7.69 -21.72
N PHE A 10 -1.15 -6.89 -22.26
CA PHE A 10 -0.06 -6.29 -21.48
C PHE A 10 -0.58 -5.29 -20.43
N MET A 11 -1.59 -4.48 -20.76
CA MET A 11 -2.19 -3.56 -19.79
C MET A 11 -2.89 -4.30 -18.66
N ILE A 12 -3.63 -5.37 -18.96
CA ILE A 12 -4.27 -6.20 -17.93
C ILE A 12 -3.20 -6.79 -17.01
N LEU A 13 -2.14 -7.37 -17.57
CA LEU A 13 -1.03 -7.92 -16.80
C LEU A 13 -0.40 -6.87 -15.88
N PHE A 14 -0.15 -5.67 -16.42
CA PHE A 14 0.42 -4.56 -15.65
C PHE A 14 -0.47 -4.13 -14.49
N ILE A 15 -1.79 -4.01 -14.73
CA ILE A 15 -2.76 -3.68 -13.68
C ILE A 15 -2.77 -4.78 -12.62
N SER A 16 -2.83 -6.06 -13.00
CA SER A 16 -2.82 -7.17 -12.04
C SER A 16 -1.55 -7.20 -11.18
N VAL A 17 -0.37 -6.97 -11.75
CA VAL A 17 0.89 -6.90 -10.98
C VAL A 17 0.85 -5.72 -10.00
N PHE A 18 0.36 -4.57 -10.45
CA PHE A 18 0.26 -3.37 -9.61
C PHE A 18 -0.70 -3.55 -8.42
N PHE A 19 -1.80 -4.28 -8.62
CA PHE A 19 -2.73 -4.64 -7.54
C PHE A 19 -2.12 -5.66 -6.57
N ILE A 20 -1.36 -6.64 -7.07
CA ILE A 20 -0.67 -7.63 -6.23
C ILE A 20 0.37 -6.95 -5.34
N GLU A 21 1.21 -6.07 -5.87
CA GLU A 21 2.22 -5.37 -5.06
C GLU A 21 1.59 -4.52 -3.95
N ARG A 22 0.46 -3.85 -4.25
CA ARG A 22 -0.25 -3.06 -3.23
C ARG A 22 -0.93 -3.93 -2.18
N ASN A 23 -1.40 -5.12 -2.54
CA ASN A 23 -2.04 -6.03 -1.59
C ASN A 23 -1.01 -6.75 -0.70
N ILE A 24 0.19 -7.04 -1.21
CA ILE A 24 1.30 -7.63 -0.43
C ILE A 24 1.82 -6.64 0.62
N CYS A 25 1.79 -5.33 0.33
CA CYS A 25 2.27 -4.26 1.21
C CYS A 25 1.57 -4.17 2.58
N ILE A 26 0.51 -4.94 2.84
CA ILE A 26 -0.29 -4.86 4.08
C ILE A 26 -0.13 -6.13 4.96
N ASN A 27 0.50 -7.18 4.44
CA ASN A 27 0.77 -8.41 5.20
C ASN A 27 2.21 -8.44 5.73
N VAL A 28 2.71 -7.30 6.22
CA VAL A 28 3.98 -7.27 6.92
C VAL A 28 3.74 -7.57 8.38
N GLU A 29 4.34 -8.65 8.86
CA GLU A 29 4.36 -8.97 10.27
C GLU A 29 5.10 -7.88 11.05
N CYS A 30 4.53 -7.47 12.17
CA CYS A 30 5.09 -6.44 13.02
C CYS A 30 5.03 -6.87 14.49
N GLU A 31 6.02 -6.40 15.24
CA GLU A 31 6.10 -6.60 16.68
C GLU A 31 5.70 -5.32 17.44
N THR A 32 5.91 -4.15 16.83
CA THR A 32 5.59 -2.84 17.41
C THR A 32 5.06 -1.87 16.35
N ASP A 33 4.33 -0.83 16.79
CA ASP A 33 3.88 0.26 15.91
C ASP A 33 5.04 0.96 15.20
N GLU A 34 6.20 1.07 15.87
CA GLU A 34 7.41 1.69 15.33
C GLU A 34 7.97 0.92 14.14
N PHE A 35 7.94 -0.42 14.18
CA PHE A 35 8.37 -1.27 13.07
C PHE A 35 7.58 -0.99 11.80
N CYS A 36 6.26 -0.82 11.91
CA CYS A 36 5.41 -0.45 10.76
C CYS A 36 5.72 0.94 10.23
N GLN A 37 6.05 1.89 11.11
CA GLN A 37 6.38 3.26 10.73
C GLN A 37 7.75 3.36 10.02
N GLU A 38 8.72 2.55 10.44
CA GLU A 38 10.03 2.45 9.80
C GLU A 38 9.97 1.69 8.46
N THR A 39 9.16 0.63 8.39
CA THR A 39 8.99 -0.17 7.17
C THR A 39 8.25 0.62 6.07
N PHE A 40 7.29 1.45 6.47
CA PHE A 40 6.49 2.26 5.55
C PHE A 40 6.63 3.77 5.83
N PRO A 41 7.83 4.35 5.68
CA PRO A 41 8.09 5.73 6.08
C PRO A 41 7.32 6.72 5.20
N ASN A 42 7.09 6.38 3.93
CA ASN A 42 6.29 7.20 3.01
C ASN A 42 4.80 7.13 3.32
N ILE A 43 4.30 6.01 3.85
CA ILE A 43 2.89 5.87 4.16
C ILE A 43 2.59 6.53 5.52
N ASN A 44 3.49 6.41 6.50
CA ASN A 44 3.40 7.09 7.80
C ASN A 44 3.33 8.63 7.70
N LYS A 45 3.87 9.22 6.63
CA LYS A 45 3.74 10.67 6.36
C LYS A 45 2.31 11.11 6.12
N SER A 46 1.49 10.26 5.50
CA SER A 46 0.15 10.62 5.03
C SER A 46 -0.97 9.81 5.69
N HIS A 47 -0.63 8.69 6.35
CA HIS A 47 -1.56 7.73 6.91
C HIS A 47 -1.07 7.25 8.26
N ILE A 48 -2.02 6.91 9.13
CA ILE A 48 -1.74 6.30 10.41
C ILE A 48 -1.59 4.80 10.16
N VAL A 49 -0.38 4.27 10.37
CA VAL A 49 -0.08 2.84 10.29
C VAL A 49 0.16 2.35 11.71
N LYS A 50 -0.49 1.26 12.11
CA LYS A 50 -0.29 0.61 13.41
C LYS A 50 -0.13 -0.88 13.25
N CYS A 51 0.52 -1.48 14.23
CA CYS A 51 0.61 -2.91 14.37
C CYS A 51 -0.63 -3.45 15.08
N ILE A 52 -1.47 -4.19 14.37
CA ILE A 52 -2.70 -4.79 14.88
C ILE A 52 -2.73 -6.25 14.48
N ASP A 53 -2.87 -7.14 15.47
CA ASP A 53 -2.81 -8.59 15.30
C ASP A 53 -1.49 -9.05 14.63
N ASN A 54 -0.38 -8.46 15.07
CA ASN A 54 0.96 -8.65 14.51
C ASN A 54 1.07 -8.30 13.02
N LEU A 55 0.15 -7.49 12.48
CA LEU A 55 0.18 -7.05 11.08
C LEU A 55 0.11 -5.52 10.99
N CYS A 56 0.88 -4.94 10.06
CA CYS A 56 0.81 -3.51 9.80
C CYS A 56 -0.49 -3.14 9.08
N GLN A 57 -1.42 -2.51 9.81
CA GLN A 57 -2.71 -2.09 9.28
C GLN A 57 -2.77 -0.56 9.09
N PHE A 58 -3.43 -0.15 8.01
CA PHE A 58 -3.73 1.27 7.74
C PHE A 58 -5.02 1.67 8.44
N LEU A 59 -4.92 2.58 9.42
CA LEU A 59 -6.05 3.04 10.20
C LEU A 59 -6.77 4.26 9.62
N GLY A 60 -6.18 4.94 8.64
CA GLY A 60 -6.76 6.10 7.99
C GLY A 60 -5.72 7.10 7.51
N LYS A 61 -6.17 8.19 6.89
CA LYS A 61 -5.29 9.32 6.57
C LYS A 61 -4.96 10.08 7.84
N LYS A 62 -3.70 10.44 8.01
CA LYS A 62 -3.30 11.41 9.02
C LYS A 62 -3.84 12.73 8.53
N GLU A 63 -4.85 13.28 9.21
CA GLU A 63 -5.30 14.64 8.92
C GLU A 63 -4.11 15.56 9.21
N VAL A 64 -3.38 15.92 8.14
CA VAL A 64 -2.45 17.03 8.18
C VAL A 64 -3.34 18.23 8.41
N GLY A 65 -3.41 18.68 9.65
CA GLY A 65 -4.15 19.87 10.03
C GLY A 65 -3.78 21.01 9.08
N VAL A 66 -4.69 21.29 8.15
CA VAL A 66 -4.81 22.62 7.56
C VAL A 66 -5.40 23.45 8.69
N ASN A 67 -4.53 23.94 9.57
CA ASN A 67 -4.86 25.09 10.41
C ASN A 67 -5.24 26.21 9.44
N THR A 68 -6.54 26.48 9.38
CA THR A 68 -7.09 27.71 8.79
C THR A 68 -7.05 28.79 9.85
#